data_AF-A0A9E4LX30-F1
#
_entry.id   AF-A0A9E4LX30-F1
#
_cell.length_a   1.000
_cell.length_b   1.000
_cell.length_c   1.000
_cell.angle_alpha   90.00
_cell.angle_beta   90.00
_cell.angle_gamma   90.00
#
_symmetry.space_group_name_H-M   'P 1'
#
loop_
_entity.id
_entity.type
_entity.pdbx_description
1 polymer ?
#
loop_
_entity_poly.entity_id
_entity_poly.type
_entity_poly.pdbx_seq_one_letter_code
_entity_poly.pdbx_strand_id
1 'polypeptide(L)'
;MSDLEQAVELAGAAERDISALRGMGDATVFADEIFGFHVQQAAEKLFKAWLASQGEAYPLSHDLAALSDMLSTGGADVARFNGLVDYTRYAVRLRYAGADPGACPLDRPHAIGQVEALLAAVQRRLADTEEI
;
A
#
# COMPACT_ATOMS: atom_id res chain seq x y z
N MET A 1 -15.25 15.84 6.66
CA MET A 1 -14.71 14.54 7.08
C MET A 1 -13.60 14.84 8.06
N SER A 2 -13.65 14.22 9.23
CA SER A 2 -12.51 14.15 10.15
C SER A 2 -11.40 13.29 9.55
N ASP A 3 -10.17 13.48 10.02
CA ASP A 3 -9.02 12.69 9.55
C ASP A 3 -9.21 11.19 9.86
N LEU A 4 -9.93 10.86 10.93
CA LEU A 4 -10.26 9.48 11.28
C LEU A 4 -11.26 8.83 10.30
N GLU A 5 -12.33 9.54 9.91
CA GLU A 5 -13.26 9.06 8.88
C GLU A 5 -12.52 8.79 7.55
N GLN A 6 -11.63 9.71 7.17
CA GLN A 6 -10.79 9.55 5.99
C GLN A 6 -9.86 8.33 6.10
N ALA A 7 -9.28 8.08 7.28
CA ALA A 7 -8.44 6.91 7.52
C ALA A 7 -9.20 5.59 7.36
N VAL A 8 -10.43 5.52 7.87
CA VAL A 8 -11.31 4.34 7.74
C VAL A 8 -11.69 4.10 6.28
N GLU A 9 -12.07 5.15 5.54
CA GLU A 9 -12.40 5.04 4.12
C GLU A 9 -11.22 4.54 3.28
N LEU A 10 -10.01 5.04 3.56
CA LEU A 10 -8.78 4.62 2.89
C LEU A 10 -8.45 3.15 3.18
N ALA A 11 -8.55 2.72 4.44
CA ALA A 11 -8.33 1.33 4.84
C ALA A 11 -9.32 0.39 4.12
N GLY A 12 -10.61 0.73 4.11
CA GLY A 12 -11.63 -0.04 3.38
C GLY A 12 -11.42 -0.05 1.87
N ALA A 13 -10.83 1.01 1.29
CA ALA A 13 -10.43 1.03 -0.11
C ALA A 13 -9.22 0.14 -0.40
N ALA A 14 -8.24 0.06 0.51
CA ALA A 14 -7.10 -0.84 0.40
C ALA A 14 -7.51 -2.32 0.51
N GLU A 15 -8.48 -2.65 1.36
CA GLU A 15 -9.02 -4.01 1.49
C GLU A 15 -9.59 -4.54 0.16
N ARG A 16 -10.19 -3.67 -0.65
CA ARG A 16 -10.68 -4.01 -1.99
C ARG A 16 -9.52 -4.33 -2.95
N ASP A 17 -8.42 -3.59 -2.88
CA ASP A 17 -7.21 -3.90 -3.67
C ASP A 17 -6.58 -5.23 -3.22
N ILE A 18 -6.47 -5.47 -1.91
CA ILE A 18 -5.96 -6.73 -1.35
C ILE A 18 -6.83 -7.92 -1.78
N SER A 19 -8.15 -7.75 -1.78
CA SER A 19 -9.07 -8.77 -2.28
C SER A 19 -8.85 -9.07 -3.76
N ALA A 20 -8.57 -8.05 -4.59
CA ALA A 20 -8.20 -8.25 -5.99
C ALA A 20 -6.87 -9.00 -6.12
N LEU A 21 -5.84 -8.61 -5.34
CA LEU A 21 -4.52 -9.25 -5.35
C LEU A 21 -4.58 -10.76 -5.05
N ARG A 22 -5.44 -11.19 -4.13
CA ARG A 22 -5.66 -12.61 -3.82
C ARG A 22 -6.16 -13.40 -5.03
N GLY A 23 -6.93 -12.77 -5.92
CA GLY A 23 -7.35 -13.36 -7.20
C GLY A 23 -6.27 -13.34 -8.29
N MET A 24 -5.21 -12.55 -8.10
CA MET A 24 -4.14 -12.34 -9.08
C MET A 24 -2.90 -13.19 -8.80
N GLY A 25 -3.02 -14.34 -8.14
CA GLY A 25 -1.88 -15.21 -7.86
C GLY A 25 -1.23 -15.82 -9.11
N ASP A 26 -2.00 -16.01 -10.18
CA ASP A 26 -1.52 -16.61 -11.43
C ASP A 26 -0.88 -15.55 -12.35
N ALA A 27 0.45 -15.62 -12.49
CA ALA A 27 1.23 -14.73 -13.34
C ALA A 27 1.03 -14.97 -14.85
N THR A 28 0.44 -16.10 -15.25
CA THR A 28 0.10 -16.37 -16.66
C THR A 28 -1.20 -15.69 -17.08
N VAL A 29 -2.05 -15.35 -16.11
CA VAL A 29 -3.35 -14.70 -16.32
C VAL A 29 -3.24 -13.19 -16.10
N PHE A 30 -2.54 -12.76 -15.06
CA PHE A 30 -2.40 -11.35 -14.70
C PHE A 30 -0.98 -10.89 -14.92
N ALA A 31 -0.78 -9.84 -15.71
CA ALA A 31 0.55 -9.23 -15.90
C ALA A 31 1.08 -8.60 -14.61
N ASP A 32 2.41 -8.58 -14.44
CA ASP A 32 3.08 -8.02 -13.27
C ASP A 32 2.80 -6.52 -13.09
N GLU A 33 2.57 -5.77 -14.18
CA GLU A 33 2.19 -4.36 -14.08
C GLU A 33 0.81 -4.16 -13.45
N ILE A 34 -0.14 -5.05 -13.73
CA ILE A 34 -1.48 -5.01 -13.14
C ILE A 34 -1.41 -5.42 -11.66
N PHE A 35 -0.70 -6.50 -11.36
CA PHE A 35 -0.51 -6.95 -9.98
C PHE A 35 0.22 -5.89 -9.15
N GLY A 36 1.35 -5.38 -9.65
CA GLY A 36 2.15 -4.36 -8.99
C GLY A 36 1.40 -3.05 -8.77
N PHE A 37 0.52 -2.66 -9.69
CA PHE A 37 -0.36 -1.50 -9.51
C PHE A 37 -1.30 -1.67 -8.31
N HIS A 38 -1.92 -2.84 -8.14
CA HIS A 38 -2.78 -3.07 -6.97
C HIS A 38 -1.99 -3.15 -5.65
N VAL A 39 -0.76 -3.70 -5.66
CA VAL A 39 0.13 -3.64 -4.49
C VAL A 39 0.44 -2.18 -4.13
N GLN A 40 0.81 -1.37 -5.12
CA GLN A 40 1.10 0.05 -4.93
C GLN A 40 -0.11 0.80 -4.35
N GLN A 41 -1.30 0.60 -4.93
CA GLN A 41 -2.54 1.25 -4.49
C GLN A 41 -2.92 0.85 -3.06
N ALA A 42 -2.80 -0.45 -2.73
CA ALA A 42 -3.05 -0.94 -1.37
C ALA A 42 -2.07 -0.30 -0.37
N ALA A 43 -0.77 -0.32 -0.67
CA ALA A 43 0.26 0.26 0.20
C ALA A 43 0.08 1.78 0.39
N GLU A 44 -0.17 2.52 -0.69
CA GLU A 44 -0.36 3.97 -0.65
C GLU A 44 -1.55 4.35 0.24
N LYS A 45 -2.70 3.70 0.04
CA LYS A 45 -3.91 3.95 0.82
C LYS A 45 -3.70 3.62 2.29
N LEU A 46 -2.99 2.55 2.61
CA LEU A 46 -2.71 2.16 3.99
C LEU A 46 -1.73 3.11 4.68
N PHE A 47 -0.67 3.56 4.00
CA PHE A 47 0.21 4.58 4.58
C PHE A 47 -0.51 5.91 4.80
N LYS A 48 -1.36 6.32 3.85
CA LYS A 48 -2.21 7.52 3.99
C LYS A 48 -3.24 7.36 5.11
N ALA A 49 -3.84 6.18 5.27
CA ALA A 49 -4.74 5.88 6.38
C ALA A 49 -4.02 5.98 7.72
N TRP A 50 -2.79 5.48 7.82
CA TRP A 50 -1.98 5.60 9.02
C TRP A 50 -1.68 7.06 9.35
N LEU A 51 -1.20 7.86 8.38
CA LEU A 51 -0.95 9.29 8.57
C LEU A 51 -2.23 10.05 8.99
N ALA A 52 -3.35 9.78 8.32
CA ALA A 52 -4.64 10.37 8.68
C ALA A 52 -5.09 10.00 10.11
N SER A 53 -4.84 8.76 10.56
CA SER A 53 -5.12 8.36 11.95
C SER A 53 -4.27 9.09 12.99
N GLN A 54 -3.17 9.73 12.57
CA GLN A 54 -2.31 10.58 13.40
C GLN A 54 -2.69 12.07 13.31
N GLY A 55 -3.68 12.45 12.49
CA GLY A 55 -3.98 13.84 12.16
C GLY A 55 -2.91 14.50 11.29
N GLU A 56 -2.05 13.70 10.65
CA GLU A 56 -0.96 14.19 9.80
C GLU A 56 -1.43 14.36 8.35
N ALA A 57 -1.24 15.57 7.82
CA ALA A 57 -1.49 15.83 6.41
C ALA A 57 -0.40 15.16 5.55
N TYR A 58 -0.79 14.62 4.40
CA TYR A 58 0.12 13.94 3.48
C TYR A 58 0.07 14.55 2.07
N PRO A 59 1.17 14.47 1.30
CA PRO A 59 1.20 15.03 -0.05
C PRO A 59 0.29 14.28 -1.01
N LEU A 60 -0.19 14.98 -2.04
CA LEU A 60 -0.81 14.37 -3.22
C LEU A 60 0.27 13.76 -4.12
N SER A 61 0.95 12.74 -3.60
CA SER A 61 2.00 11.98 -4.26
C SER A 61 1.65 10.48 -4.25
N HIS A 62 2.24 9.76 -5.20
CA HIS A 62 2.23 8.30 -5.29
C HIS A 62 3.54 7.67 -4.80
N ASP A 63 4.44 8.49 -4.26
CA ASP A 63 5.74 8.08 -3.74
C ASP A 63 5.57 7.40 -2.38
N LEU A 64 5.73 6.06 -2.36
CA LEU A 64 5.63 5.27 -1.14
C LEU A 64 6.82 5.49 -0.21
N ALA A 65 8.00 5.87 -0.74
CA ALA A 65 9.17 6.19 0.09
C ALA A 65 8.85 7.41 0.94
N ALA A 66 8.34 8.47 0.30
CA ALA A 66 7.98 9.70 0.99
C ALA A 66 6.93 9.47 2.09
N LEU A 67 5.91 8.65 1.83
CA LEU A 67 4.89 8.32 2.83
C LEU A 67 5.47 7.49 3.99
N SER A 68 6.34 6.52 3.69
CA SER A 68 7.03 5.70 4.70
C SER A 68 7.96 6.54 5.57
N ASP A 69 8.67 7.51 4.99
CA ASP A 69 9.57 8.42 5.70
C ASP A 69 8.79 9.35 6.65
N MET A 70 7.63 9.85 6.22
CA MET A 70 6.74 10.65 7.08
C MET A 70 6.27 9.83 8.28
N LEU A 71 5.83 8.59 8.07
CA LEU A 71 5.43 7.69 9.14
C LEU A 71 6.58 7.40 10.11
N SER A 72 7.77 7.10 9.58
CA SER A 72 8.98 6.86 10.36
C SER A 72 9.34 8.08 11.22
N THR A 73 9.26 9.28 10.63
CA THR A 73 9.52 10.56 11.34
C THR A 73 8.49 10.80 12.45
N GLY A 74 7.24 10.39 12.24
CA GLY A 74 6.17 10.40 13.25
C GLY A 74 6.26 9.28 14.29
N GLY A 75 7.35 8.50 14.30
CA GLY A 75 7.61 7.44 15.29
C GLY A 75 6.89 6.11 15.01
N ALA A 76 6.32 5.91 13.81
CA ALA A 76 5.75 4.63 13.42
C ALA A 76 6.85 3.63 13.02
N ASP A 77 6.73 2.39 13.50
CA ASP A 77 7.61 1.29 13.06
C ASP A 77 7.12 0.72 11.71
N VAL A 78 7.62 1.31 10.63
CA VAL A 78 7.34 0.90 9.24
C VAL A 78 8.52 0.19 8.57
N ALA A 79 9.63 -0.04 9.27
CA ALA A 79 10.85 -0.61 8.69
C ALA A 79 10.61 -1.99 8.04
N ARG A 80 9.70 -2.78 8.61
CA ARG A 80 9.29 -4.08 8.06
C ARG A 80 8.53 -4.01 6.73
N PHE A 81 8.10 -2.81 6.31
CA PHE A 81 7.35 -2.55 5.08
C PHE A 81 8.21 -1.86 4.01
N ASN A 82 9.51 -1.69 4.23
CA ASN A 82 10.41 -1.01 3.28
C ASN A 82 10.39 -1.64 1.87
N GLY A 83 10.14 -2.95 1.77
CA GLY A 83 9.99 -3.62 0.46
C GLY A 83 8.79 -3.15 -0.37
N LEU A 84 7.79 -2.53 0.26
CA LEU A 84 6.65 -1.94 -0.46
C LEU A 84 7.06 -0.67 -1.22
N VAL A 85 8.13 0.02 -0.82
CA VAL A 85 8.57 1.27 -1.45
C VAL A 85 8.91 1.09 -2.93
N ASP A 86 9.47 -0.07 -3.29
CA ASP A 86 9.81 -0.42 -4.68
C ASP A 86 8.60 -0.45 -5.61
N TYR A 87 7.39 -0.59 -5.05
CA TYR A 87 6.14 -0.59 -5.82
C TYR A 87 5.71 0.79 -6.29
N THR A 88 6.33 1.88 -5.81
CA THR A 88 6.14 3.25 -6.36
C THR A 88 6.26 3.26 -7.89
N ARG A 89 7.14 2.41 -8.43
CA ARG A 89 7.35 2.25 -9.87
C ARG A 89 6.06 1.87 -10.63
N TYR A 90 5.11 1.21 -9.96
CA TYR A 90 3.84 0.76 -10.53
C TYR A 90 2.69 1.76 -10.36
N ALA A 91 2.93 2.94 -9.76
CA ALA A 91 1.88 3.93 -9.49
C ALA A 91 1.11 4.41 -10.73
N VAL A 92 1.73 4.34 -11.92
CA VAL A 92 1.11 4.74 -13.18
C VAL A 92 0.89 3.51 -14.05
N ARG A 93 -0.39 3.24 -14.39
CA ARG A 93 -0.81 2.10 -15.23
C ARG A 93 -0.21 2.10 -16.64
N LEU A 94 0.18 3.27 -17.16
CA LEU A 94 0.81 3.42 -18.47
C LEU A 94 2.33 3.34 -18.36
N ARG A 95 2.86 2.13 -18.23
CA ARG A 95 4.19 1.85 -18.78
C ARG A 95 3.97 1.41 -20.22
N TYR A 96 4.52 2.16 -21.18
CA TYR A 96 4.56 1.70 -22.56
C TYR A 96 5.14 0.29 -22.56
N ALA A 97 4.42 -0.65 -23.17
CA ALA A 97 4.73 -2.07 -23.21
C ALA A 97 6.09 -2.31 -23.88
N GLY A 98 7.15 -2.19 -23.08
CA GLY A 98 8.42 -2.84 -23.29
C GLY A 98 8.63 -3.64 -22.03
N ALA A 99 8.06 -4.84 -22.00
CA ALA A 99 8.37 -5.82 -20.96
C ALA A 99 9.88 -5.84 -20.82
N ASP A 100 10.41 -5.47 -19.66
CA ASP A 100 11.84 -5.63 -19.37
C ASP A 100 12.09 -7.15 -19.37
N PRO A 101 12.69 -7.72 -20.42
CA PRO A 101 12.76 -9.18 -20.57
C PRO A 101 13.68 -9.82 -19.52
N GLY A 102 14.41 -9.01 -18.75
CA GLY A 102 15.26 -9.41 -17.64
C GLY A 102 14.69 -9.15 -16.26
N ALA A 103 13.47 -8.60 -16.13
CA ALA A 103 12.85 -8.40 -14.83
C ALA A 103 12.51 -9.76 -14.21
N CYS A 104 12.99 -9.99 -12.98
CA CYS A 104 12.59 -11.14 -12.19
C CYS A 104 11.06 -11.08 -11.97
N PRO A 105 10.33 -12.19 -12.13
CA PRO A 105 8.91 -12.25 -11.78
C PRO A 105 8.67 -11.75 -10.36
N LEU A 106 7.58 -11.01 -10.14
CA LEU A 106 7.21 -10.58 -8.81
C LEU A 106 6.93 -11.77 -7.89
N ASP A 107 7.46 -11.70 -6.66
CA ASP A 107 7.05 -12.61 -5.58
C ASP A 107 5.66 -12.19 -5.06
N ARG A 108 4.62 -12.68 -5.73
CA ARG A 108 3.22 -12.34 -5.43
C ARG A 108 2.79 -12.75 -4.02
N PRO A 109 3.09 -13.97 -3.54
CA PRO A 109 2.77 -14.34 -2.16
C PRO A 109 3.43 -13.42 -1.13
N HIS A 110 4.70 -13.07 -1.32
CA HIS A 110 5.40 -12.15 -0.42
C HIS A 110 4.76 -10.76 -0.43
N ALA A 111 4.47 -10.22 -1.62
CA ALA A 111 3.83 -8.91 -1.76
C ALA A 111 2.45 -8.84 -1.11
N ILE A 112 1.63 -9.88 -1.29
CA ILE A 112 0.31 -10.01 -0.62
C ILE A 112 0.49 -10.01 0.90
N GLY A 113 1.41 -10.83 1.41
CA GLY A 113 1.67 -10.90 2.86
C GLY A 113 2.13 -9.56 3.45
N GLN A 114 2.91 -8.77 2.70
CA GLN A 114 3.35 -7.44 3.12
C GLN A 114 2.18 -6.45 3.26
N VAL A 115 1.29 -6.36 2.25
CA VAL A 115 0.13 -5.45 2.32
C VAL A 115 -0.92 -5.90 3.33
N GLU A 116 -1.10 -7.20 3.54
CA GLU A 116 -1.97 -7.75 4.58
C GLU A 116 -1.43 -7.43 5.99
N ALA A 117 -0.12 -7.57 6.19
CA ALA A 117 0.52 -7.21 7.46
C ALA A 117 0.42 -5.70 7.75
N LEU A 118 0.52 -4.87 6.70
CA LEU A 118 0.32 -3.42 6.80
C LEU A 118 -1.14 -3.08 7.14
N LEU A 119 -2.11 -3.71 6.47
CA LEU A 119 -3.54 -3.54 6.79
C LEU A 119 -3.82 -3.87 8.25
N ALA A 120 -3.33 -5.01 8.74
CA ALA A 120 -3.51 -5.40 10.14
C ALA A 120 -2.86 -4.42 11.13
N ALA A 121 -1.76 -3.76 10.76
CA ALA A 121 -1.15 -2.71 11.57
C ALA A 121 -2.01 -1.45 11.62
N VAL A 122 -2.55 -1.02 10.47
CA VAL A 122 -3.46 0.13 10.38
C VAL A 122 -4.76 -0.13 11.14
N GLN A 123 -5.39 -1.29 10.97
CA GLN A 123 -6.64 -1.65 11.66
C GLN A 123 -6.49 -1.64 13.19
N ARG A 124 -5.38 -2.18 13.72
CA ARG A 124 -5.09 -2.10 15.17
C ARG A 124 -5.03 -0.65 15.64
N ARG A 125 -4.35 0.20 14.89
CA ARG A 125 -4.21 1.62 15.22
C ARG A 125 -5.55 2.36 15.19
N LEU A 126 -6.40 2.08 14.19
CA LEU A 126 -7.73 2.68 14.12
C LEU A 126 -8.61 2.29 15.30
N ALA A 127 -8.57 1.01 15.72
CA ALA A 127 -9.27 0.56 16.91
C ALA A 127 -8.77 1.25 18.19
N ASP A 128 -7.45 1.41 18.35
CA ASP A 128 -6.86 2.10 19.50
C ASP A 128 -7.27 3.59 19.56
N THR A 129 -7.52 4.23 18.40
CA THR A 129 -7.95 5.63 18.33
C THR A 129 -9.45 5.81 18.63
N GLU A 130 -10.29 4.80 18.38
CA GLU A 130 -11.74 4.84 18.66
C GLU A 130 -12.06 4.64 20.15
N GLU A 131 -11.15 4.07 20.94
CA GLU A 131 -11.32 3.85 22.39
C GLU A 131 -10.96 5.07 23.27
N ILE A 132 -10.54 6.20 22.67
CA ILE A 132 -10.07 7.42 23.37
C ILE A 132 -11.12 8.52 23.39
#